data_AF-A0A6A5RGY2-F1
#
_entry.id   AF-A0A6A5RGY2-F1
#
_cell.length_a   1.000
_cell.length_b   1.000
_cell.length_c   1.000
_cell.angle_alpha   90.00
_cell.angle_beta   90.00
_cell.angle_gamma   90.00
#
_symmetry.space_group_name_H-M   'P 1'
#
loop_
_entity.id
_entity.type
_entity.pdbx_description
1 polymer ?
#
loop_
_entity_poly.entity_id
_entity_poly.type
_entity_poly.pdbx_seq_one_letter_code
_entity_poly.pdbx_strand_id
1 'polypeptide(L)'
;EHLPPTRDMVQHFASIICGFEVGKTWVTRFVQRHHKALTPQWTSAMASERHAADSYSKYSLYFDMLELKISKKGSFFLLFWPAWLQLFTKDNILKAFKATGLQPLNRDKVLKRFPKGAATPSTPPPPKAGTTARKIIRKLDSVVGNRYSNKARALCHEVHHLTIKNELLNNNVQGLTELLLIKKKQDKKSKALTLVKPLLDYWGGAKWWLPQLFKEARHREQIIKETAHAEKLEKANVKELKAANKLYNDKIKEQKREAAAAAKEVRDRKCAEERVAIDARKAQRLKDKQARDAQKASQLPNKGKRKASKAPQAPAAKKRRSAQPRSGAVAAAAAPPRGTHTTRSGRTATLYK
;
A
#
# COMPACT_ATOMS: atom_id res chain seq x y z
N GLU A 1 -13.50 -44.66 8.85
CA GLU A 1 -14.35 -45.65 9.52
C GLU A 1 -14.90 -46.63 8.49
N HIS A 2 -14.77 -47.93 8.74
CA HIS A 2 -15.23 -48.98 7.82
C HIS A 2 -16.71 -49.26 8.07
N LEU A 3 -17.56 -49.02 7.08
CA LEU A 3 -18.96 -49.44 7.13
C LEU A 3 -19.09 -50.74 6.33
N PRO A 4 -19.31 -51.91 6.97
CA PRO A 4 -19.69 -53.10 6.22
C PRO A 4 -21.01 -52.82 5.49
N PRO A 5 -21.25 -53.44 4.32
CA PRO A 5 -22.51 -53.28 3.60
C PRO A 5 -23.68 -53.55 4.53
N THR A 6 -24.60 -52.59 4.63
CA THR A 6 -25.75 -52.69 5.53
C THR A 6 -26.65 -53.85 5.11
N ARG A 7 -27.34 -54.46 6.08
CA ARG A 7 -28.21 -55.62 5.84
C ARG A 7 -29.24 -55.34 4.74
N ASP A 8 -29.75 -54.12 4.69
CA ASP A 8 -30.72 -53.69 3.68
C ASP A 8 -30.11 -53.66 2.26
N MET A 9 -28.85 -53.26 2.14
CA MET A 9 -28.14 -53.33 0.85
C MET A 9 -27.97 -54.77 0.39
N VAL A 10 -27.54 -55.66 1.28
CA VAL A 10 -27.38 -57.10 0.97
C VAL A 10 -28.72 -57.75 0.60
N GLN A 11 -29.80 -57.40 1.31
CA GLN A 11 -31.15 -57.86 1.00
C GLN A 11 -31.60 -57.39 -0.38
N HIS A 12 -31.36 -56.12 -0.70
CA HIS A 12 -31.75 -55.53 -1.96
C HIS A 12 -31.02 -56.19 -3.14
N PHE A 13 -29.70 -56.34 -3.06
CA PHE A 13 -28.92 -56.99 -4.11
C PHE A 13 -29.30 -58.46 -4.29
N ALA A 14 -29.49 -59.20 -3.20
CA ALA A 14 -29.92 -60.59 -3.28
C ALA A 14 -31.33 -60.71 -3.89
N SER A 15 -32.23 -59.77 -3.59
CA SER A 15 -33.59 -59.76 -4.14
C SER A 15 -33.62 -59.45 -5.63
N ILE A 16 -32.73 -58.56 -6.11
CA ILE A 16 -32.57 -58.30 -7.56
C ILE A 16 -32.10 -59.56 -8.28
N ILE A 17 -31.11 -60.27 -7.71
CA ILE A 17 -30.52 -61.47 -8.34
C ILE A 17 -31.50 -62.63 -8.34
N CYS A 18 -32.24 -62.82 -7.25
CA CYS A 18 -33.20 -63.91 -7.11
C CYS A 18 -34.57 -63.63 -7.77
N GLY A 19 -34.87 -62.36 -8.08
CA GLY A 19 -36.14 -61.95 -8.68
C GLY A 19 -37.34 -61.93 -7.71
N PHE A 20 -37.09 -62.13 -6.41
CA PHE A 20 -38.10 -62.04 -5.34
C PHE A 20 -37.47 -61.49 -4.07
N GLU A 21 -38.28 -60.89 -3.19
CA GLU A 21 -37.78 -60.32 -1.94
C GLU A 21 -37.24 -61.41 -1.00
N VAL A 22 -35.95 -61.29 -0.69
CA VAL A 22 -35.27 -62.23 0.19
C VAL A 22 -35.56 -61.86 1.65
N GLY A 23 -35.91 -62.86 2.48
CA GLY A 23 -36.27 -62.63 3.88
C GLY A 23 -35.10 -62.15 4.76
N LYS A 24 -35.40 -61.27 5.73
CA LYS A 24 -34.41 -60.68 6.66
C LYS A 24 -33.59 -61.71 7.45
N THR A 25 -34.17 -62.87 7.73
CA THR A 25 -33.52 -63.99 8.43
C THR A 25 -32.42 -64.64 7.58
N TRP A 26 -32.65 -64.74 6.27
CA TRP A 26 -31.65 -65.25 5.33
C TRP A 26 -30.46 -64.30 5.23
N VAL A 27 -30.73 -62.99 5.11
CA VAL A 27 -29.70 -61.95 5.06
C VAL A 27 -28.82 -61.99 6.31
N THR A 28 -29.43 -62.18 7.47
CA THR A 28 -28.71 -62.30 8.75
C THR A 28 -27.77 -63.51 8.76
N ARG A 29 -28.25 -64.67 8.30
CA ARG A 29 -27.42 -65.90 8.20
C ARG A 29 -26.31 -65.77 7.16
N PHE A 30 -26.60 -65.12 6.03
CA PHE A 30 -25.65 -64.90 4.95
C PHE A 30 -24.49 -63.99 5.39
N VAL A 31 -24.81 -62.85 6.00
CA VAL A 31 -23.79 -61.92 6.54
C VAL A 31 -22.93 -62.58 7.61
N GLN A 32 -23.52 -63.39 8.50
CA GLN A 32 -22.76 -64.14 9.51
C GLN A 32 -21.84 -65.20 8.90
N ARG A 33 -22.33 -65.97 7.91
CA ARG A 33 -21.57 -67.04 7.26
C ARG A 33 -20.43 -66.51 6.39
N HIS A 34 -20.60 -65.35 5.76
CA HIS A 34 -19.63 -64.77 4.82
C HIS A 34 -18.94 -63.49 5.33
N HIS A 35 -18.94 -63.23 6.64
CA HIS A 35 -18.38 -62.00 7.23
C HIS A 35 -16.91 -61.75 6.86
N LYS A 36 -16.10 -62.80 6.66
CA LYS A 36 -14.68 -62.69 6.24
C LYS A 36 -14.50 -62.32 4.77
N ALA A 37 -15.49 -62.57 3.92
CA ALA A 37 -15.49 -62.21 2.50
C ALA A 37 -16.17 -60.86 2.23
N LEU A 38 -16.99 -60.40 3.17
CA LEU A 38 -17.66 -59.09 3.15
C LEU A 38 -16.80 -57.97 3.77
N THR A 39 -15.50 -58.20 3.99
CA THR A 39 -14.55 -57.19 4.46
C THR A 39 -14.45 -56.06 3.42
N PRO A 40 -14.72 -54.80 3.81
CA PRO A 40 -14.74 -53.69 2.86
C PRO A 40 -13.32 -53.35 2.40
N GLN A 41 -13.04 -53.58 1.11
CA GLN A 41 -11.81 -53.10 0.47
C GLN A 41 -11.98 -51.60 0.13
N TRP A 42 -11.18 -50.77 0.79
CA TRP A 42 -10.87 -49.34 0.62
C TRP A 42 -11.73 -48.45 -0.31
N THR A 43 -12.16 -47.30 0.22
CA THR A 43 -12.49 -46.06 -0.52
C THR A 43 -11.44 -44.96 -0.29
N SER A 44 -10.13 -45.28 -0.37
CA SER A 44 -9.03 -44.33 -0.05
C SER A 44 -9.12 -43.04 -0.88
N ALA A 45 -9.38 -43.20 -2.18
CA ALA A 45 -9.45 -42.09 -3.12
C ALA A 45 -10.58 -41.10 -2.78
N MET A 46 -11.77 -41.62 -2.41
CA MET A 46 -12.93 -40.78 -2.07
C MET A 46 -12.72 -39.95 -0.79
N ALA A 47 -11.95 -40.46 0.18
CA ALA A 47 -11.66 -39.72 1.40
C ALA A 47 -10.62 -38.60 1.16
N SER A 48 -9.60 -38.88 0.36
CA SER A 48 -8.59 -37.89 -0.06
C SER A 48 -9.22 -36.75 -0.89
N GLU A 49 -10.12 -37.08 -1.81
CA GLU A 49 -10.87 -36.09 -2.60
C GLU A 49 -11.81 -35.23 -1.76
N ARG A 50 -12.42 -35.78 -0.69
CA ARG A 50 -13.22 -35.00 0.27
C ARG A 50 -12.36 -34.04 1.09
N HIS A 51 -11.20 -34.49 1.58
CA HIS A 51 -10.28 -33.60 2.30
C HIS A 51 -9.65 -32.52 1.40
N ALA A 52 -9.41 -32.81 0.11
CA ALA A 52 -8.97 -31.81 -0.86
C ALA A 52 -10.08 -30.80 -1.23
N ALA A 53 -11.36 -31.22 -1.19
CA ALA A 53 -12.51 -30.36 -1.43
C ALA A 53 -12.82 -29.41 -0.26
N ASP A 54 -12.51 -29.84 0.97
CA ASP A 54 -12.66 -29.08 2.21
C ASP A 54 -11.38 -28.28 2.53
N SER A 55 -11.08 -27.26 1.72
CA SER A 55 -9.96 -26.36 2.01
C SER A 55 -10.35 -25.27 3.01
N TYR A 56 -9.54 -25.09 4.05
CA TYR A 56 -9.73 -24.05 5.08
C TYR A 56 -9.92 -22.66 4.46
N SER A 57 -9.11 -22.33 3.45
CA SER A 57 -9.18 -21.05 2.73
C SER A 57 -10.51 -20.85 2.01
N LYS A 58 -11.13 -21.90 1.47
CA LYS A 58 -12.43 -21.83 0.80
C LYS A 58 -13.57 -21.58 1.80
N TYR A 59 -13.52 -22.20 2.98
CA TYR A 59 -14.48 -21.93 4.04
C TYR A 59 -14.30 -20.55 4.65
N SER A 60 -13.06 -20.12 4.93
CA SER A 60 -12.78 -18.75 5.41
C SER A 60 -13.35 -17.70 4.46
N LEU A 61 -13.06 -17.81 3.15
CA LEU A 61 -13.59 -16.89 2.14
C LEU A 61 -15.12 -16.93 2.02
N TYR A 62 -15.74 -18.11 2.18
CA TYR A 62 -17.18 -18.26 2.19
C TYR A 62 -17.82 -17.55 3.39
N PHE A 63 -17.25 -17.73 4.59
CA PHE A 63 -17.74 -17.10 5.82
C PHE A 63 -17.48 -15.59 5.81
N ASP A 64 -16.33 -15.11 5.35
CA ASP A 64 -16.04 -13.67 5.15
C ASP A 64 -17.04 -13.02 4.17
N MET A 65 -17.36 -13.71 3.07
CA MET A 65 -18.39 -13.25 2.11
C MET A 65 -19.79 -13.24 2.75
N LEU A 66 -20.10 -14.20 3.61
CA LEU A 66 -21.36 -14.31 4.34
C LEU A 66 -21.49 -13.17 5.35
N GLU A 67 -20.43 -12.86 6.09
CA GLU A 67 -20.36 -11.74 7.02
C GLU A 67 -20.50 -10.39 6.31
N LEU A 68 -19.91 -10.24 5.11
CA LEU A 68 -20.13 -9.07 4.26
C LEU A 68 -21.58 -8.94 3.77
N LYS A 69 -22.26 -10.06 3.46
CA LYS A 69 -23.69 -10.06 3.09
C LYS A 69 -24.61 -9.83 4.29
N ILE A 70 -24.24 -10.33 5.46
CA ILE A 70 -25.00 -10.16 6.71
C ILE A 70 -24.81 -8.75 7.26
N SER A 71 -23.63 -8.14 7.17
CA SER A 71 -23.44 -6.72 7.50
C SER A 71 -24.20 -5.80 6.53
N LYS A 72 -24.35 -6.20 5.25
CA LYS A 72 -25.35 -5.61 4.34
C LYS A 72 -26.81 -5.86 4.78
N LYS A 73 -27.16 -6.83 5.63
CA LYS A 73 -28.55 -7.03 6.14
C LYS A 73 -29.06 -5.88 7.02
N GLY A 74 -28.19 -4.98 7.51
CA GLY A 74 -28.67 -3.69 8.04
C GLY A 74 -29.50 -2.90 7.02
N SER A 75 -29.31 -3.15 5.72
CA SER A 75 -30.15 -2.63 4.63
C SER A 75 -31.31 -3.55 4.22
N PHE A 76 -31.29 -4.84 4.59
CA PHE A 76 -32.38 -5.76 4.28
C PHE A 76 -33.65 -5.30 4.97
N PHE A 77 -33.64 -5.10 6.28
CA PHE A 77 -34.85 -4.65 6.99
C PHE A 77 -35.31 -3.26 6.52
N LEU A 78 -34.38 -2.35 6.20
CA LEU A 78 -34.68 -1.02 5.68
C LEU A 78 -35.32 -1.03 4.28
N LEU A 79 -35.03 -2.00 3.43
CA LEU A 79 -35.63 -2.14 2.09
C LEU A 79 -36.85 -3.07 2.10
N PHE A 80 -36.80 -4.12 2.89
CA PHE A 80 -37.85 -5.12 3.07
C PHE A 80 -39.06 -4.53 3.75
N TRP A 81 -38.90 -3.78 4.85
CA TRP A 81 -40.04 -3.28 5.63
C TRP A 81 -40.94 -2.31 4.84
N PRO A 82 -40.41 -1.33 4.08
CA PRO A 82 -41.23 -0.49 3.21
C PRO A 82 -41.88 -1.29 2.06
N ALA A 83 -41.14 -2.21 1.44
CA ALA A 83 -41.68 -3.05 0.36
C ALA A 83 -42.79 -3.98 0.87
N TRP A 84 -42.62 -4.54 2.06
CA TRP A 84 -43.61 -5.38 2.74
C TRP A 84 -44.88 -4.59 3.05
N LEU A 85 -44.75 -3.39 3.63
CA LEU A 85 -45.90 -2.50 3.88
C LEU A 85 -46.63 -2.09 2.58
N GLN A 86 -45.91 -1.90 1.48
CA GLN A 86 -46.51 -1.64 0.17
C GLN A 86 -47.21 -2.88 -0.42
N LEU A 87 -46.68 -4.08 -0.19
CA LEU A 87 -47.23 -5.33 -0.70
C LEU A 87 -48.53 -5.71 0.01
N PHE A 88 -48.60 -5.53 1.33
CA PHE A 88 -49.76 -5.83 2.18
C PHE A 88 -50.81 -4.71 2.18
N THR A 89 -50.99 -4.05 1.04
CA THR A 89 -52.11 -3.12 0.82
C THR A 89 -53.37 -3.90 0.43
N LYS A 90 -54.54 -3.39 0.86
CA LYS A 90 -55.85 -4.01 0.62
C LYS A 90 -56.07 -4.38 -0.86
N ASP A 91 -55.68 -3.48 -1.77
CA ASP A 91 -55.86 -3.68 -3.20
C ASP A 91 -54.99 -4.80 -3.77
N ASN A 92 -53.75 -4.92 -3.27
CA ASN A 92 -52.83 -5.97 -3.70
C ASN A 92 -53.26 -7.34 -3.16
N ILE A 93 -53.77 -7.37 -1.93
CA ILE A 93 -54.36 -8.57 -1.32
C ILE A 93 -55.58 -9.02 -2.15
N LEU A 94 -56.50 -8.12 -2.47
CA LEU A 94 -57.68 -8.43 -3.29
C LEU A 94 -57.30 -8.88 -4.71
N LYS A 95 -56.29 -8.26 -5.34
CA LYS A 95 -55.74 -8.69 -6.64
C LYS A 95 -55.15 -10.10 -6.56
N ALA A 96 -54.41 -10.42 -5.49
CA ALA A 96 -53.84 -11.75 -5.28
C ALA A 96 -54.93 -12.81 -5.14
N PHE A 97 -55.97 -12.56 -4.34
CA PHE A 97 -57.13 -13.46 -4.20
C PHE A 97 -57.91 -13.65 -5.52
N LYS A 98 -58.05 -12.59 -6.31
CA LYS A 98 -58.67 -12.66 -7.65
C LYS A 98 -57.82 -13.45 -8.65
N ALA A 99 -56.50 -13.43 -8.51
CA ALA A 99 -55.55 -14.15 -9.35
C ALA A 99 -55.43 -15.64 -9.00
N THR A 100 -55.55 -15.98 -7.70
CA THR A 100 -55.63 -17.38 -7.26
C THR A 100 -57.00 -17.99 -7.55
N GLY A 101 -58.05 -17.17 -7.70
CA GLY A 101 -59.41 -17.64 -7.91
C GLY A 101 -60.00 -18.25 -6.64
N LEU A 102 -59.46 -17.89 -5.47
CA LEU A 102 -60.02 -18.30 -4.17
C LEU A 102 -61.21 -17.41 -3.80
N GLN A 103 -61.14 -16.10 -4.12
CA GLN A 103 -62.21 -15.14 -3.87
C GLN A 103 -62.31 -14.14 -5.04
N PRO A 104 -63.41 -14.10 -5.81
CA PRO A 104 -64.50 -15.09 -5.83
C PRO A 104 -63.99 -16.47 -6.30
N LEU A 105 -64.60 -17.53 -5.79
CA LEU A 105 -64.20 -18.92 -6.05
C LEU A 105 -64.36 -19.25 -7.55
N ASN A 106 -63.23 -19.47 -8.24
CA ASN A 106 -63.20 -19.76 -9.67
C ASN A 106 -62.15 -20.85 -9.96
N ARG A 107 -62.65 -22.08 -10.05
CA ARG A 107 -61.87 -23.32 -10.24
C ARG A 107 -61.05 -23.32 -11.54
N ASP A 108 -61.61 -22.78 -12.62
CA ASP A 108 -61.02 -22.88 -13.96
C ASP A 108 -59.70 -22.11 -14.08
N LYS A 109 -59.51 -21.06 -13.27
CA LYS A 109 -58.23 -20.33 -13.19
C LYS A 109 -57.10 -21.17 -12.63
N VAL A 110 -57.39 -22.07 -11.69
CA VAL A 110 -56.40 -22.98 -11.11
C VAL A 110 -56.10 -24.12 -12.09
N LEU A 111 -57.13 -24.67 -12.72
CA LEU A 111 -56.99 -25.78 -13.67
C LEU A 111 -56.21 -25.39 -14.93
N LYS A 112 -56.30 -24.15 -15.41
CA LYS A 112 -55.50 -23.64 -16.55
C LYS A 112 -53.99 -23.58 -16.30
N ARG A 113 -53.53 -23.61 -15.04
CA ARG A 113 -52.10 -23.58 -14.71
C ARG A 113 -51.41 -24.93 -14.96
N PHE A 114 -52.17 -26.01 -15.03
CA PHE A 114 -51.66 -27.34 -15.29
C PHE A 114 -51.93 -27.67 -16.76
N PRO A 115 -50.89 -27.75 -17.62
CA PRO A 115 -51.08 -28.20 -18.99
C PRO A 115 -51.63 -29.63 -18.97
N LYS A 116 -52.77 -29.87 -19.63
CA LYS A 116 -53.29 -31.23 -19.84
C LYS A 116 -52.26 -31.99 -20.69
N GLY A 117 -51.44 -32.82 -20.04
CA GLY A 117 -50.43 -33.67 -20.68
C GLY A 117 -48.98 -33.53 -20.20
N ALA A 118 -48.68 -32.80 -19.11
CA ALA A 118 -47.31 -32.77 -18.59
C ALA A 118 -46.90 -34.11 -17.97
N ALA A 119 -46.12 -34.89 -18.72
CA ALA A 119 -45.28 -35.95 -18.20
C ALA A 119 -44.26 -35.39 -17.19
N THR A 120 -43.89 -36.22 -16.23
CA THR A 120 -42.91 -36.00 -15.17
C THR A 120 -41.64 -35.31 -15.69
N PRO A 121 -41.22 -34.16 -15.15
CA PRO A 121 -40.06 -33.44 -15.68
C PRO A 121 -38.76 -34.11 -15.23
N SER A 122 -38.17 -34.91 -16.11
CA SER A 122 -36.73 -35.18 -16.06
C SER A 122 -35.98 -33.95 -16.60
N THR A 123 -35.17 -33.33 -15.73
CA THR A 123 -34.11 -32.36 -16.04
C THR A 123 -34.55 -30.90 -16.26
N PRO A 124 -34.19 -29.97 -15.34
CA PRO A 124 -34.40 -28.54 -15.56
C PRO A 124 -33.42 -27.98 -16.60
N PRO A 125 -33.85 -27.09 -17.51
CA PRO A 125 -32.96 -26.39 -18.42
C PRO A 125 -32.11 -25.34 -17.67
N PRO A 126 -30.83 -25.12 -18.07
CA PRO A 126 -29.93 -24.22 -17.37
C PRO A 126 -30.31 -22.73 -17.56
N PRO A 127 -30.01 -21.87 -16.56
CA PRO A 127 -30.44 -20.48 -16.51
C PRO A 127 -29.74 -19.58 -17.54
N LYS A 128 -30.51 -18.64 -18.10
CA LYS A 128 -30.06 -17.52 -18.94
C LYS A 128 -29.49 -16.39 -18.08
N ALA A 129 -28.16 -16.17 -18.13
CA ALA A 129 -27.46 -14.86 -18.05
C ALA A 129 -25.94 -15.07 -17.84
N GLY A 130 -25.10 -14.23 -18.49
CA GLY A 130 -23.63 -14.18 -18.34
C GLY A 130 -22.89 -14.34 -19.68
N THR A 131 -22.83 -13.28 -20.47
CA THR A 131 -22.63 -13.34 -21.92
C THR A 131 -21.17 -13.34 -22.40
N THR A 132 -20.16 -13.36 -21.52
CA THR A 132 -18.76 -13.19 -21.97
C THR A 132 -17.91 -14.45 -21.79
N ALA A 133 -17.90 -15.05 -20.60
CA ALA A 133 -17.13 -16.25 -20.29
C ALA A 133 -17.49 -17.44 -21.18
N ARG A 134 -18.79 -17.76 -21.29
CA ARG A 134 -19.28 -18.87 -22.13
C ARG A 134 -19.02 -18.61 -23.61
N LYS A 135 -19.00 -17.37 -24.07
CA LYS A 135 -18.67 -17.04 -25.47
C LYS A 135 -17.19 -17.29 -25.75
N ILE A 136 -16.31 -16.90 -24.83
CA ILE A 136 -14.86 -17.13 -24.94
C ILE A 136 -14.56 -18.64 -24.91
N ILE A 137 -15.16 -19.37 -23.97
CA ILE A 137 -14.99 -20.83 -23.86
C ILE A 137 -15.53 -21.54 -25.11
N ARG A 138 -16.71 -21.16 -25.64
CA ARG A 138 -17.23 -21.75 -26.90
C ARG A 138 -16.35 -21.46 -28.11
N LYS A 139 -15.78 -20.25 -28.20
CA LYS A 139 -14.82 -19.91 -29.27
C LYS A 139 -13.55 -20.75 -29.12
N LEU A 140 -13.07 -20.92 -27.90
CA LEU A 140 -11.93 -21.77 -27.60
C LEU A 140 -12.19 -23.23 -27.99
N ASP A 141 -13.36 -23.75 -27.62
CA ASP A 141 -13.81 -25.11 -27.95
C ASP A 141 -14.00 -25.33 -29.46
N SER A 142 -14.35 -24.26 -30.22
CA SER A 142 -14.45 -24.34 -31.68
C SER A 142 -13.08 -24.38 -32.38
N VAL A 143 -12.05 -23.83 -31.75
CA VAL A 143 -10.68 -23.83 -32.28
C VAL A 143 -9.91 -25.07 -31.82
N VAL A 144 -10.18 -25.56 -30.61
CA VAL A 144 -9.51 -26.72 -30.03
C VAL A 144 -10.26 -28.00 -30.41
N GLY A 145 -9.82 -28.63 -31.51
CA GLY A 145 -10.47 -29.81 -32.07
C GLY A 145 -10.59 -31.03 -31.13
N ASN A 146 -9.67 -31.19 -30.17
CA ASN A 146 -9.70 -32.30 -29.22
C ASN A 146 -9.95 -31.83 -27.77
N ARG A 147 -11.24 -31.76 -27.40
CA ARG A 147 -11.73 -31.27 -26.09
C ARG A 147 -11.21 -32.06 -24.88
N TYR A 148 -10.78 -33.30 -25.07
CA TYR A 148 -10.32 -34.17 -23.99
C TYR A 148 -8.80 -34.16 -23.79
N SER A 149 -8.04 -33.43 -24.63
CA SER A 149 -6.60 -33.28 -24.46
C SER A 149 -6.29 -32.56 -23.14
N ASN A 150 -5.32 -33.09 -22.38
CA ASN A 150 -4.93 -32.50 -21.10
C ASN A 150 -4.46 -31.04 -21.25
N LYS A 151 -3.82 -30.71 -22.38
CA LYS A 151 -3.41 -29.32 -22.71
C LYS A 151 -4.61 -28.41 -22.95
N ALA A 152 -5.64 -28.91 -23.63
CA ALA A 152 -6.89 -28.19 -23.88
C ALA A 152 -7.66 -27.93 -22.58
N ARG A 153 -7.73 -28.94 -21.71
CA ARG A 153 -8.38 -28.84 -20.39
C ARG A 153 -7.67 -27.83 -19.49
N ALA A 154 -6.33 -27.88 -19.43
CA ALA A 154 -5.52 -26.92 -18.68
C ALA A 154 -5.78 -25.47 -19.15
N LEU A 155 -5.79 -25.25 -20.47
CA LEU A 155 -6.04 -23.92 -21.04
C LEU A 155 -7.48 -23.44 -20.76
N CYS A 156 -8.48 -24.33 -20.82
CA CYS A 156 -9.85 -23.99 -20.45
C CYS A 156 -9.97 -23.61 -18.96
N HIS A 157 -9.29 -24.32 -18.07
CA HIS A 157 -9.22 -23.97 -16.64
C HIS A 157 -8.57 -22.61 -16.41
N GLU A 158 -7.45 -22.31 -17.08
CA GLU A 158 -6.78 -21.01 -16.98
C GLU A 158 -7.67 -19.87 -17.49
N VAL A 159 -8.32 -20.05 -18.64
CA VAL A 159 -9.25 -19.06 -19.20
C VAL A 159 -10.43 -18.84 -18.26
N HIS A 160 -10.98 -19.91 -17.68
CA HIS A 160 -12.06 -19.82 -16.70
C HIS A 160 -11.60 -19.07 -15.44
N HIS A 161 -10.43 -19.41 -14.90
CA HIS A 161 -9.83 -18.75 -13.73
C HIS A 161 -9.59 -17.25 -13.99
N LEU A 162 -9.01 -16.89 -15.14
CA LEU A 162 -8.79 -15.49 -15.52
C LEU A 162 -10.11 -14.74 -15.68
N THR A 163 -11.14 -15.40 -16.20
CA THR A 163 -12.46 -14.79 -16.35
C THR A 163 -13.09 -14.50 -14.99
N ILE A 164 -13.05 -15.45 -14.06
CA ILE A 164 -13.52 -15.26 -12.68
C ILE A 164 -12.73 -14.13 -12.00
N LYS A 165 -11.40 -14.11 -12.14
CA LYS A 165 -10.55 -13.06 -11.56
C LYS A 165 -10.93 -11.68 -12.09
N ASN A 166 -11.19 -11.55 -13.39
CA ASN A 166 -11.62 -10.28 -13.98
C ASN A 166 -13.01 -9.85 -13.50
N GLU A 167 -13.96 -10.78 -13.36
CA GLU A 167 -15.27 -10.49 -12.79
C GLU A 167 -15.15 -10.01 -11.33
N LEU A 168 -14.30 -10.66 -10.52
CA LEU A 168 -14.02 -10.24 -9.15
C LEU A 168 -13.39 -8.83 -9.09
N LEU A 169 -12.40 -8.56 -9.95
CA LEU A 169 -11.78 -7.23 -10.04
C LEU A 169 -12.80 -6.17 -10.44
N ASN A 170 -13.67 -6.44 -11.41
CA ASN A 170 -14.71 -5.51 -11.83
C ASN A 170 -15.71 -5.22 -10.70
N ASN A 171 -16.15 -6.26 -9.97
CA ASN A 171 -17.02 -6.10 -8.81
C ASN A 171 -16.36 -5.26 -7.71
N ASN A 172 -15.05 -5.47 -7.47
CA ASN A 172 -14.30 -4.67 -6.50
C ASN A 172 -14.19 -3.20 -6.92
N VAL A 173 -13.89 -2.93 -8.19
CA VAL A 173 -13.85 -1.56 -8.72
C VAL A 173 -15.21 -0.89 -8.58
N GLN A 174 -16.30 -1.59 -8.96
CA GLN A 174 -17.66 -1.08 -8.77
C GLN A 174 -17.95 -0.80 -7.30
N GLY A 175 -17.67 -1.74 -6.40
CA GLY A 175 -17.85 -1.56 -4.96
C GLY A 175 -17.05 -0.38 -4.41
N LEU A 176 -15.78 -0.21 -4.83
CA LEU A 176 -14.96 0.94 -4.44
C LEU A 176 -15.55 2.25 -4.95
N THR A 177 -16.06 2.30 -6.18
CA THR A 177 -16.71 3.52 -6.71
C THR A 177 -17.98 3.87 -5.95
N GLU A 178 -18.81 2.88 -5.62
CA GLU A 178 -20.01 3.07 -4.79
C GLU A 178 -19.64 3.56 -3.39
N LEU A 179 -18.63 2.96 -2.76
CA LEU A 179 -18.12 3.38 -1.46
C LEU A 179 -17.57 4.80 -1.49
N LEU A 180 -16.83 5.17 -2.54
CA LEU A 180 -16.37 6.55 -2.73
C LEU A 180 -17.52 7.54 -2.90
N LEU A 181 -18.58 7.17 -3.62
CA LEU A 181 -19.77 8.00 -3.74
C LEU A 181 -20.50 8.15 -2.41
N ILE A 182 -20.65 7.06 -1.64
CA ILE A 182 -21.24 7.08 -0.30
C ILE A 182 -20.41 7.96 0.63
N LYS A 183 -19.08 7.81 0.63
CA LYS A 183 -18.17 8.65 1.42
C LYS A 183 -18.29 10.12 1.03
N LYS A 184 -18.26 10.44 -0.27
CA LYS A 184 -18.51 11.81 -0.76
C LYS A 184 -19.87 12.35 -0.31
N LYS A 185 -20.92 11.53 -0.23
CA LYS A 185 -22.24 11.92 0.31
C LYS A 185 -22.21 12.11 1.83
N GLN A 186 -21.47 11.29 2.56
CA GLN A 186 -21.27 11.43 4.02
C GLN A 186 -20.42 12.67 4.36
N ASP A 187 -19.39 12.98 3.58
CA ASP A 187 -18.58 14.19 3.75
C ASP A 187 -19.37 15.46 3.39
N LYS A 188 -20.38 15.33 2.52
CA LYS A 188 -21.38 16.36 2.24
C LYS A 188 -22.45 16.50 3.33
N LYS A 189 -22.35 15.81 4.48
CA LYS A 189 -23.18 16.12 5.65
C LYS A 189 -23.19 17.63 5.84
N SER A 190 -24.40 18.18 5.85
CA SER A 190 -24.62 19.62 5.77
C SER A 190 -23.88 20.32 6.89
N LYS A 191 -22.84 21.09 6.54
CA LYS A 191 -22.30 22.09 7.45
C LYS A 191 -23.43 23.09 7.70
N ALA A 192 -23.71 23.37 8.97
CA ALA A 192 -24.71 24.36 9.31
C ALA A 192 -24.25 25.70 8.72
N LEU A 193 -25.04 26.25 7.79
CA LEU A 193 -24.78 27.58 7.25
C LEU A 193 -24.72 28.55 8.42
N THR A 194 -23.58 29.22 8.58
CA THR A 194 -23.41 30.20 9.65
C THR A 194 -24.16 31.47 9.26
N LEU A 195 -25.45 31.51 9.60
CA LEU A 195 -26.30 32.68 9.40
C LEU A 195 -25.88 33.74 10.41
N VAL A 196 -25.31 34.84 9.93
CA VAL A 196 -24.97 35.99 10.80
C VAL A 196 -26.22 36.80 11.05
N LYS A 197 -26.45 37.13 12.32
CA LYS A 197 -27.62 37.85 12.80
C LYS A 197 -27.61 39.30 12.29
N PRO A 198 -28.72 39.80 11.71
CA PRO A 198 -28.96 41.25 11.64
C PRO A 198 -29.10 41.80 13.06
N LEU A 199 -28.55 42.99 13.33
CA LEU A 199 -28.41 43.62 14.65
C LEU A 199 -29.75 43.92 15.37
N LEU A 200 -30.90 43.66 14.74
CA LEU A 200 -32.20 44.11 15.22
C LEU A 200 -32.92 43.02 16.05
N ASP A 201 -32.36 42.69 17.21
CA ASP A 201 -33.04 41.93 18.26
C ASP A 201 -33.92 42.88 19.09
N TYR A 202 -35.00 43.42 18.53
CA TYR A 202 -35.85 44.34 19.30
C TYR A 202 -37.06 43.67 19.98
N TRP A 203 -37.46 42.44 19.60
CA TRP A 203 -38.60 41.78 20.27
C TRP A 203 -38.49 40.24 20.31
N GLY A 204 -38.18 39.70 21.50
CA GLY A 204 -38.73 38.46 22.05
C GLY A 204 -38.69 37.15 21.25
N GLY A 205 -37.65 36.33 21.46
CA GLY A 205 -37.73 34.86 21.55
C GLY A 205 -37.87 34.04 20.25
N ALA A 206 -38.61 34.50 19.24
CA ALA A 206 -38.84 33.74 18.00
C ALA A 206 -37.83 34.13 16.91
N LYS A 207 -37.02 33.17 16.46
CA LYS A 207 -36.00 33.38 15.41
C LYS A 207 -36.62 33.21 14.02
N TRP A 208 -36.87 34.31 13.33
CA TRP A 208 -37.33 34.31 11.94
C TRP A 208 -36.13 34.39 10.99
N TRP A 209 -35.97 33.40 10.13
CA TRP A 209 -34.91 33.38 9.12
C TRP A 209 -35.45 33.87 7.77
N LEU A 210 -34.94 35.00 7.29
CA LEU A 210 -35.30 35.50 5.96
C LEU A 210 -34.51 34.79 4.85
N PRO A 211 -35.10 34.53 3.67
CA PRO A 211 -34.43 33.90 2.52
C PRO A 211 -33.12 34.56 2.08
N GLN A 212 -32.97 35.86 2.30
CA GLN A 212 -31.78 36.63 1.95
C GLN A 212 -30.55 36.23 2.78
N LEU A 213 -30.73 35.91 4.06
CA LEU A 213 -29.64 35.46 4.95
C LEU A 213 -29.02 34.15 4.46
N PHE A 214 -29.82 33.26 3.88
CA PHE A 214 -29.33 32.02 3.28
C PHE A 214 -28.51 32.27 2.01
N LYS A 215 -28.89 33.26 1.18
CA LYS A 215 -28.12 33.65 -0.01
C LYS A 215 -26.76 34.23 0.39
N GLU A 216 -26.74 35.12 1.38
CA GLU A 216 -25.51 35.74 1.90
C GLU A 216 -24.59 34.70 2.55
N ALA A 217 -25.12 33.78 3.36
CA ALA A 217 -24.31 32.72 3.95
C ALA A 217 -23.69 31.78 2.90
N ARG A 218 -24.43 31.42 1.85
CA ARG A 218 -23.89 30.63 0.73
C ARG A 218 -22.81 31.39 -0.04
N HIS A 219 -23.00 32.68 -0.27
CA HIS A 219 -22.00 33.52 -0.92
C HIS A 219 -20.69 33.60 -0.10
N ARG A 220 -20.80 33.78 1.23
CA ARG A 220 -19.63 33.74 2.13
C ARG A 220 -18.92 32.40 2.10
N GLU A 221 -19.64 31.28 2.05
CA GLU A 221 -18.99 29.97 1.90
C GLU A 221 -18.25 29.83 0.56
N GLN A 222 -18.77 30.40 -0.53
CA GLN A 222 -18.08 30.39 -1.82
C GLN A 222 -16.78 31.17 -1.73
N ILE A 223 -16.82 32.38 -1.16
CA ILE A 223 -15.62 33.20 -0.92
C ILE A 223 -14.61 32.42 -0.08
N ILE A 224 -15.01 31.81 1.04
CA ILE A 224 -14.11 31.02 1.89
C ILE A 224 -13.49 29.83 1.13
N LYS A 225 -14.25 29.18 0.23
CA LYS A 225 -13.74 28.08 -0.58
C LYS A 225 -12.74 28.58 -1.61
N GLU A 226 -13.02 29.70 -2.26
CA GLU A 226 -12.15 30.36 -3.23
C GLU A 226 -10.85 30.82 -2.58
N THR A 227 -10.91 31.49 -1.42
CA THR A 227 -9.71 31.91 -0.69
C THR A 227 -8.90 30.71 -0.21
N ALA A 228 -9.54 29.68 0.35
CA ALA A 228 -8.84 28.46 0.77
C ALA A 228 -8.20 27.71 -0.42
N HIS A 229 -8.79 27.78 -1.61
CA HIS A 229 -8.21 27.22 -2.83
C HIS A 229 -7.02 28.05 -3.31
N ALA A 230 -7.17 29.38 -3.37
CA ALA A 230 -6.10 30.31 -3.72
C ALA A 230 -4.89 30.14 -2.78
N GLU A 231 -5.12 30.07 -1.45
CA GLU A 231 -4.05 29.82 -0.48
C GLU A 231 -3.32 28.49 -0.73
N LYS A 232 -4.03 27.44 -1.15
CA LYS A 232 -3.41 26.14 -1.45
C LYS A 232 -2.53 26.24 -2.68
N LEU A 233 -2.98 26.94 -3.71
CA LEU A 233 -2.19 27.22 -4.91
C LEU A 233 -0.95 28.05 -4.56
N GLU A 234 -1.10 29.11 -3.78
CA GLU A 234 0.05 29.92 -3.32
C GLU A 234 1.03 29.09 -2.49
N LYS A 235 0.55 28.25 -1.57
CA LYS A 235 1.40 27.34 -0.79
C LYS A 235 2.14 26.33 -1.68
N ALA A 236 1.54 25.88 -2.79
CA ALA A 236 2.21 25.03 -3.77
C ALA A 236 3.29 25.81 -4.52
N ASN A 237 2.97 26.99 -5.05
CA ASN A 237 3.90 27.88 -5.75
C ASN A 237 5.10 28.26 -4.87
N VAL A 238 4.88 28.58 -3.59
CA VAL A 238 5.96 28.88 -2.64
C VAL A 238 6.86 27.67 -2.39
N LYS A 239 6.32 26.45 -2.37
CA LYS A 239 7.13 25.22 -2.25
C LYS A 239 8.01 25.02 -3.48
N GLU A 240 7.46 25.27 -4.67
CA GLU A 240 8.20 25.19 -5.93
C GLU A 240 9.32 26.23 -5.98
N LEU A 241 9.05 27.50 -5.62
CA LEU A 241 10.06 28.55 -5.53
C LEU A 241 11.16 28.20 -4.51
N LYS A 242 10.80 27.63 -3.36
CA LYS A 242 11.78 27.15 -2.37
C LYS A 242 12.65 26.02 -2.91
N ALA A 243 12.06 25.09 -3.67
CA ALA A 243 12.81 24.02 -4.32
C ALA A 243 13.78 24.57 -5.37
N ALA A 244 13.33 25.51 -6.21
CA ALA A 244 14.17 26.18 -7.21
C ALA A 244 15.33 26.96 -6.55
N ASN A 245 15.06 27.72 -5.49
CA ASN A 245 16.10 28.44 -4.74
C ASN A 245 17.11 27.51 -4.09
N LYS A 246 16.67 26.34 -3.60
CA LYS A 246 17.58 25.32 -3.07
C LYS A 246 18.53 24.82 -4.16
N LEU A 247 17.99 24.47 -5.34
CA LEU A 247 18.80 24.03 -6.49
C LEU A 247 19.80 25.11 -6.93
N TYR A 248 19.38 26.38 -6.98
CA TYR A 248 20.28 27.48 -7.32
C TYR A 248 21.42 27.65 -6.30
N ASN A 249 21.10 27.60 -5.00
CA ASN A 249 22.11 27.68 -3.95
C ASN A 249 23.08 26.48 -3.98
N ASP A 250 22.60 25.29 -4.32
CA ASP A 250 23.45 24.11 -4.45
C ASP A 250 24.40 24.23 -5.67
N LYS A 251 23.94 24.78 -6.80
CA LYS A 251 24.81 25.13 -7.94
C LYS A 251 25.90 26.13 -7.56
N ILE A 252 25.56 27.17 -6.79
CA ILE A 252 26.57 28.15 -6.31
C ILE A 252 27.62 27.45 -5.42
N LYS A 253 27.19 26.55 -4.54
CA LYS A 253 28.13 25.80 -3.69
C LYS A 253 29.05 24.92 -4.53
N GLU A 254 28.52 24.27 -5.56
CA GLU A 254 29.28 23.43 -6.47
C GLU A 254 30.33 24.24 -7.25
N GLN A 255 29.94 25.36 -7.84
CA GLN A 255 30.87 26.29 -8.49
C GLN A 255 31.96 26.80 -7.54
N LYS A 256 31.62 27.09 -6.27
CA LYS A 256 32.61 27.47 -5.25
C LYS A 256 33.58 26.34 -4.90
N ARG A 257 33.10 25.09 -4.88
CA ARG A 257 33.95 23.90 -4.65
C ARG A 257 34.89 23.68 -5.83
N GLU A 258 34.41 23.81 -7.06
CA GLU A 258 35.22 23.73 -8.28
C GLU A 258 36.29 24.82 -8.31
N ALA A 259 35.94 26.07 -8.01
CA ALA A 259 36.90 27.17 -7.92
C ALA A 259 37.96 26.94 -6.84
N ALA A 260 37.58 26.38 -5.68
CA ALA A 260 38.51 26.02 -4.62
C ALA A 260 39.45 24.87 -5.03
N ALA A 261 38.94 23.87 -5.74
CA ALA A 261 39.74 22.77 -6.28
C ALA A 261 40.74 23.28 -7.33
N ALA A 262 40.30 24.09 -8.28
CA ALA A 262 41.17 24.72 -9.27
C ALA A 262 42.26 25.59 -8.63
N ALA A 263 41.92 26.39 -7.60
CA ALA A 263 42.90 27.19 -6.87
C ALA A 263 43.91 26.32 -6.11
N LYS A 264 43.49 25.15 -5.59
CA LYS A 264 44.40 24.19 -4.96
C LYS A 264 45.35 23.59 -5.99
N GLU A 265 44.85 23.15 -7.15
CA GLU A 265 45.69 22.63 -8.23
C GLU A 265 46.73 23.66 -8.70
N VAL A 266 46.34 24.92 -8.87
CA VAL A 266 47.29 25.99 -9.24
C VAL A 266 48.38 26.17 -8.18
N ARG A 267 48.03 26.10 -6.88
CA ARG A 267 49.02 26.16 -5.79
C ARG A 267 49.94 24.94 -5.81
N ASP A 268 49.38 23.75 -5.99
CA ASP A 268 50.15 22.51 -6.01
C ASP A 268 51.13 22.49 -7.20
N ARG A 269 50.71 23.00 -8.38
CA ARG A 269 51.58 23.20 -9.55
C ARG A 269 52.72 24.18 -9.27
N LYS A 270 52.43 25.35 -8.68
CA LYS A 270 53.47 26.32 -8.30
C LYS A 270 54.47 25.74 -7.31
N CYS A 271 53.99 25.05 -6.27
CA CYS A 271 54.86 24.37 -5.31
C CYS A 271 55.71 23.27 -5.98
N ALA A 272 55.17 22.55 -6.97
CA ALA A 272 55.92 21.56 -7.73
C ALA A 272 57.00 22.20 -8.61
N GLU A 273 56.68 23.30 -9.32
CA GLU A 273 57.64 24.08 -10.11
C GLU A 273 58.78 24.63 -9.23
N GLU A 274 58.45 25.18 -8.07
CA GLU A 274 59.44 25.65 -7.09
C GLU A 274 60.35 24.52 -6.60
N ARG A 275 59.79 23.33 -6.33
CA ARG A 275 60.58 22.14 -5.95
C ARG A 275 61.54 21.72 -7.06
N VAL A 276 61.07 21.66 -8.31
CA VAL A 276 61.90 21.35 -9.48
C VAL A 276 63.03 22.38 -9.64
N ALA A 277 62.72 23.67 -9.49
CA ALA A 277 63.73 24.74 -9.55
C ALA A 277 64.77 24.64 -8.44
N ILE A 278 64.34 24.32 -7.20
CA ILE A 278 65.25 24.10 -6.06
C ILE A 278 66.17 22.91 -6.33
N ASP A 279 65.64 21.79 -6.83
CA ASP A 279 66.44 20.59 -7.08
C ASP A 279 67.39 20.78 -8.26
N ALA A 280 67.00 21.50 -9.31
CA ALA A 280 67.90 21.95 -10.38
C ALA A 280 69.05 22.82 -9.83
N ARG A 281 68.74 23.77 -8.93
CA ARG A 281 69.75 24.62 -8.28
C ARG A 281 70.71 23.82 -7.40
N LYS A 282 70.22 22.80 -6.68
CA LYS A 282 71.07 21.89 -5.91
C LYS A 282 71.99 21.08 -6.83
N ALA A 283 71.47 20.55 -7.94
CA ALA A 283 72.26 19.80 -8.91
C ALA A 283 73.37 20.69 -9.52
N GLN A 284 73.07 21.95 -9.83
CA GLN A 284 74.06 22.91 -10.30
C GLN A 284 75.13 23.20 -9.23
N ARG A 285 74.72 23.45 -7.98
CA ARG A 285 75.67 23.64 -6.85
C ARG A 285 76.60 22.44 -6.66
N LEU A 286 76.10 21.22 -6.87
CA LEU A 286 76.92 20.00 -6.80
C LEU A 286 77.95 19.96 -7.93
N LYS A 287 77.55 20.27 -9.18
CA LYS A 287 78.47 20.38 -10.31
C LYS A 287 79.55 21.44 -10.09
N ASP A 288 79.16 22.63 -9.61
CA ASP A 288 80.10 23.71 -9.30
C ASP A 288 81.05 23.31 -8.17
N LYS A 289 80.56 22.59 -7.16
CA LYS A 289 81.39 22.07 -6.07
C LYS A 289 82.40 21.05 -6.60
N GLN A 290 81.96 20.10 -7.43
CA GLN A 290 82.85 19.12 -8.07
C GLN A 290 83.91 19.81 -8.94
N ALA A 291 83.54 20.85 -9.70
CA ALA A 291 84.49 21.64 -10.49
C ALA A 291 85.51 22.38 -9.61
N ARG A 292 85.08 22.98 -8.49
CA ARG A 292 85.97 23.63 -7.52
C ARG A 292 86.88 22.64 -6.80
N ASP A 293 86.37 21.48 -6.43
CA ASP A 293 87.15 20.45 -5.74
C ASP A 293 88.17 19.83 -6.71
N ALA A 294 87.83 19.64 -8.00
CA ALA A 294 88.78 19.28 -9.05
C ALA A 294 89.86 20.37 -9.25
N GLN A 295 89.49 21.65 -9.21
CA GLN A 295 90.46 22.76 -9.24
C GLN A 295 91.36 22.78 -8.01
N LYS A 296 90.82 22.60 -6.80
CA LYS A 296 91.61 22.57 -5.55
C LYS A 296 92.51 21.34 -5.44
N ALA A 297 92.10 20.18 -5.96
CA ALA A 297 92.95 18.99 -6.02
C ALA A 297 94.22 19.21 -6.86
N SER A 298 94.22 20.20 -7.75
CA SER A 298 95.41 20.62 -8.49
C SER A 298 96.36 21.53 -7.68
N GLN A 299 95.96 22.03 -6.50
CA GLN A 299 96.74 22.96 -5.67
C GLN A 299 96.97 22.43 -4.24
N LEU A 300 98.19 21.93 -3.96
CA LEU A 300 98.66 21.59 -2.60
C LEU A 300 99.37 22.79 -1.94
N PRO A 301 99.10 23.12 -0.66
CA PRO A 301 100.04 23.95 0.10
C PRO A 301 100.43 23.40 1.49
N ASN A 302 101.72 23.57 1.78
CA ASN A 302 102.47 23.32 3.01
C ASN A 302 101.98 24.18 4.21
N LYS A 303 102.06 23.65 5.43
CA LYS A 303 101.77 24.38 6.69
C LYS A 303 103.03 24.64 7.53
N GLY A 304 103.26 25.91 7.90
CA GLY A 304 104.23 26.38 8.88
C GLY A 304 103.58 27.23 10.00
N LYS A 305 104.17 27.22 11.20
CA LYS A 305 103.63 27.67 12.51
C LYS A 305 103.70 29.21 12.74
N ARG A 306 102.75 29.79 13.51
CA ARG A 306 102.95 30.57 14.79
C ARG A 306 101.71 31.37 15.25
N LYS A 307 101.82 31.97 16.45
CA LYS A 307 100.81 32.26 17.49
C LYS A 307 100.21 33.69 17.55
N ALA A 308 98.97 33.72 18.07
CA ALA A 308 98.22 34.64 18.96
C ALA A 308 98.59 36.13 19.20
N SER A 309 97.59 37.02 19.06
CA SER A 309 97.30 38.18 19.95
C SER A 309 95.82 38.65 19.80
N LYS A 310 95.36 39.49 20.74
CA LYS A 310 93.97 39.79 21.20
C LYS A 310 93.04 40.56 20.23
N ALA A 311 91.73 40.43 20.53
CA ALA A 311 90.57 41.15 19.96
C ALA A 311 90.50 42.64 20.41
N PRO A 312 89.67 43.54 19.78
CA PRO A 312 88.24 43.59 20.15
C PRO A 312 87.23 44.26 19.17
N GLN A 313 85.95 44.19 19.59
CA GLN A 313 84.76 45.05 19.37
C GLN A 313 83.84 44.91 18.13
N ALA A 314 82.54 44.93 18.47
CA ALA A 314 81.37 44.90 17.60
C ALA A 314 80.88 46.34 17.25
N PRO A 315 80.03 46.51 16.21
CA PRO A 315 79.14 47.65 16.14
C PRO A 315 77.64 47.29 16.23
N ALA A 316 77.00 47.99 17.16
CA ALA A 316 75.73 48.74 17.09
C ALA A 316 74.49 48.19 16.33
N ALA A 317 73.38 48.24 17.06
CA ALA A 317 72.02 47.86 16.71
C ALA A 317 71.26 48.85 15.78
N LYS A 318 70.19 48.36 15.13
CA LYS A 318 69.00 49.18 14.78
C LYS A 318 67.68 48.44 15.05
N LYS A 319 67.09 48.84 16.18
CA LYS A 319 65.66 48.95 16.55
C LYS A 319 64.62 48.06 15.80
N ARG A 320 63.92 47.23 16.56
CA ARG A 320 62.43 47.21 16.52
C ARG A 320 61.89 47.31 17.95
N ARG A 321 60.93 48.22 18.09
CA ARG A 321 60.25 48.63 19.33
C ARG A 321 59.61 47.41 20.02
N SER A 322 60.03 47.15 21.25
CA SER A 322 59.23 46.45 22.24
C SER A 322 58.09 47.38 22.67
N ALA A 323 56.85 46.98 22.40
CA ALA A 323 55.70 47.55 23.07
C ALA A 323 55.66 46.96 24.50
N GLN A 324 55.54 47.82 25.51
CA GLN A 324 55.33 47.46 26.91
C GLN A 324 54.22 46.40 27.09
N PRO A 325 54.37 45.43 28.02
CA PRO A 325 53.22 44.92 28.73
C PRO A 325 52.92 45.91 29.86
N ARG A 326 51.99 46.85 29.61
CA ARG A 326 51.41 47.70 30.65
C ARG A 326 50.03 47.11 30.99
N SER A 327 49.75 47.07 32.29
CA SER A 327 48.52 46.64 32.97
C SER A 327 48.18 45.15 32.89
N GLY A 328 48.22 44.52 34.06
CA GLY A 328 47.47 43.30 34.30
C GLY A 328 45.99 43.55 34.07
N ALA A 329 45.43 42.86 33.08
CA ALA A 329 44.09 42.34 33.19
C ALA A 329 44.25 40.90 33.64
N VAL A 330 43.71 40.60 34.82
CA VAL A 330 43.48 39.26 35.34
C VAL A 330 42.99 38.39 34.17
N ALA A 331 43.69 37.28 33.90
CA ALA A 331 43.07 36.21 33.13
C ALA A 331 41.81 35.82 33.90
N ALA A 332 40.65 36.27 33.43
CA ALA A 332 39.39 35.74 33.90
C ALA A 332 39.49 34.24 33.66
N ALA A 333 39.54 33.49 34.76
CA ALA A 333 39.44 32.04 34.74
C ALA A 333 38.33 31.67 33.76
N ALA A 334 38.63 30.74 32.84
CA ALA A 334 37.61 30.15 32.00
C ALA A 334 36.44 29.77 32.90
N ALA A 335 35.27 30.35 32.65
CA ALA A 335 34.07 30.05 33.41
C ALA A 335 33.88 28.52 33.41
N PRO A 336 33.59 27.88 34.55
CA PRO A 336 33.32 26.45 34.58
C PRO A 336 32.22 26.13 33.56
N PRO A 337 32.28 24.97 32.87
CA PRO A 337 31.27 24.60 31.90
C PRO A 337 29.88 24.72 32.51
N ARG A 338 28.98 25.44 31.84
CA ARG A 338 27.59 25.61 32.30
C ARG A 338 26.97 24.21 32.42
N GLY A 339 26.41 23.89 33.60
CA GLY A 339 25.72 22.63 33.81
C GLY A 339 24.61 22.45 32.76
N THR A 340 24.63 21.32 32.06
CA THR A 340 23.56 20.92 31.15
C THR A 340 22.71 19.84 31.81
N HIS A 341 21.39 19.87 31.62
CA HIS A 341 20.53 18.73 31.99
C HIS A 341 19.79 18.19 30.77
N THR A 342 19.44 16.92 30.83
CA THR A 342 18.66 16.23 29.81
C THR A 342 17.18 16.35 30.13
N THR A 343 16.43 17.03 29.27
CA THR A 343 14.96 17.14 29.39
C THR A 343 14.30 15.77 29.20
N ARG A 344 13.06 15.60 29.70
CA ARG A 344 12.24 14.38 29.50
C ARG A 344 12.04 13.98 28.03
N SER A 345 12.32 14.90 27.10
CA SER A 345 12.28 14.67 25.64
C SER A 345 13.62 14.27 25.01
N GLY A 346 14.67 14.06 25.81
CA GLY A 346 16.00 13.65 25.36
C GLY A 346 16.88 14.75 24.80
N ARG A 347 16.47 16.03 24.88
CA ARG A 347 17.29 17.16 24.45
C ARG A 347 18.12 17.72 25.61
N THR A 348 19.39 17.97 25.35
CA THR A 348 20.32 18.68 26.24
C THR A 348 20.04 20.19 26.21
N ALA A 349 19.73 20.76 27.36
CA ALA A 349 19.48 22.19 27.54
C ALA A 349 20.41 22.77 28.60
N THR A 350 20.88 24.00 28.38
CA THR A 350 21.78 24.73 29.30
C THR A 350 20.99 25.32 30.46
N LEU A 351 21.41 25.05 31.71
CA LEU A 351 20.84 25.71 32.90
C LEU A 351 21.21 27.19 32.89
N TYR A 352 20.20 28.06 32.83
CA TYR A 352 20.32 29.45 33.22
C TYR A 352 20.03 29.53 34.72
N LYS A 353 20.94 30.16 35.49
CA LYS A 353 20.67 30.51 36.89
C LYS A 353 19.65 31.62 36.94
#